data_AF-A0A183D5W0-F1
#
_entry.id   AF-A0A183D5W0-F1
#
_cell.length_a   1.000
_cell.length_b   1.000
_cell.length_c   1.000
_cell.angle_alpha   90.00
_cell.angle_beta   90.00
_cell.angle_gamma   90.00
#
_symmetry.space_group_name_H-M   'P 1'
#
loop_
_entity.id
_entity.type
_entity.pdbx_description
1 polymer ?
#
loop_
_entity_poly.entity_id
_entity_poly.type
_entity_poly.pdbx_seq_one_letter_code
_entity_poly.pdbx_strand_id
1 'polypeptide(L)' 'MMDRQKAHELPQMQVGFMQSICLPCYELIAAVIPESQELLDRCRYNAKKWQELADEQNTKEIGDD' A
#
# COMPACT_ATOMS: atom_id res chain seq x y z
N MET A 1 -8.94 -0.19 -11.17
CA MET A 1 -9.26 -1.44 -10.44
C MET A 1 -10.48 -2.08 -11.08
N MET A 2 -10.53 -3.41 -11.24
CA MET A 2 -11.52 -4.20 -12.02
C MET A 2 -11.28 -4.32 -13.53
N ASP A 3 -10.56 -3.38 -14.15
CA ASP A 3 -10.08 -3.53 -15.52
C ASP A 3 -8.72 -4.24 -15.53
N ARG A 4 -8.66 -5.42 -16.16
CA ARG A 4 -7.43 -6.21 -16.29
C ARG A 4 -6.40 -5.53 -17.22
N GLN A 5 -6.84 -4.68 -18.14
CA GLN A 5 -5.94 -3.92 -19.01
C GLN A 5 -5.14 -2.86 -18.24
N LYS A 6 -5.68 -2.42 -17.09
CA LYS A 6 -5.05 -1.45 -16.18
C LYS A 6 -4.37 -2.10 -14.99
N ALA A 7 -3.91 -3.34 -15.14
CA ALA A 7 -3.20 -4.06 -14.08
C ALA A 7 -1.91 -3.35 -13.65
N HIS A 8 -1.29 -2.58 -14.56
CA HIS A 8 -0.08 -1.82 -14.25
C HIS A 8 -0.33 -0.70 -13.22
N GLU A 9 -1.53 -0.12 -13.17
CA GLU A 9 -1.89 0.91 -12.18
C GLU A 9 -2.06 0.33 -10.74
N LEU A 10 -2.05 -1.00 -10.60
CA LEU A 10 -2.40 -1.68 -9.36
C LEU A 10 -1.49 -1.30 -8.18
N PRO A 11 -0.15 -1.26 -8.29
CA PRO A 11 0.70 -0.93 -7.15
C PRO A 11 0.42 0.46 -6.60
N GLN A 12 0.29 1.47 -7.46
CA GLN A 12 -0.03 2.83 -7.03
C GLN A 12 -1.43 2.93 -6.39
N MET A 13 -2.43 2.21 -6.92
CA MET A 13 -3.75 2.13 -6.29
C MET A 13 -3.69 1.49 -4.89
N GLN A 14 -2.87 0.45 -4.70
CA GLN A 14 -2.70 -0.20 -3.41
C GLN A 14 -1.98 0.71 -2.39
N VAL A 15 -0.99 1.49 -2.81
CA VAL A 15 -0.36 2.53 -1.96
C VAL A 15 -1.42 3.48 -1.41
N GLY A 16 -2.26 4.05 -2.29
CA GLY A 16 -3.31 4.98 -1.90
C GLY A 16 -4.32 4.37 -0.93
N PHE A 17 -4.76 3.13 -1.17
CA PHE A 17 -5.68 2.42 -0.28
C PHE A 17 -5.05 2.14 1.09
N MET A 18 -3.81 1.66 1.12
CA MET A 18 -3.09 1.37 2.35
C MET A 18 -2.90 2.61 3.23
N GLN A 19 -2.53 3.75 2.62
CA GLN A 19 -2.30 5.01 3.33
C GLN A 19 -3.60 5.68 3.78
N SER A 20 -4.64 5.66 2.94
CA SER A 20 -5.86 6.44 3.20
C SER A 20 -6.91 5.68 4.01
N ILE A 21 -6.87 4.34 3.99
CA ILE A 21 -7.91 3.49 4.60
C ILE A 21 -7.30 2.55 5.65
N CYS A 22 -6.33 1.72 5.26
CA CYS A 22 -5.83 0.66 6.15
C CYS A 22 -5.07 1.23 7.35
N LEU A 23 -4.10 2.12 7.13
CA LEU A 23 -3.29 2.68 8.22
C LEU A 23 -4.14 3.41 9.27
N PRO A 24 -5.03 4.36 8.92
CA PRO A 24 -5.89 5.00 9.91
C PRO A 24 -6.77 4.01 10.69
N CYS A 25 -7.28 2.97 10.01
CA CYS A 25 -8.06 1.92 10.65
C CYS A 25 -7.25 1.17 11.70
N TYR A 26 -6.05 0.67 11.34
CA TYR A 26 -5.21 -0.06 12.27
C TYR A 26 -4.59 0.82 13.36
N GLU A 27 -4.39 2.12 13.11
CA GLU A 27 -4.01 3.08 14.15
C GLU A 27 -5.09 3.22 15.22
N LEU A 28 -6.36 3.32 14.81
CA LEU A 28 -7.48 3.36 15.76
C LEU A 28 -7.62 2.04 16.52
N ILE A 29 -7.52 0.90 15.83
CA ILE A 29 -7.61 -0.42 16.47
C ILE A 29 -6.49 -0.59 17.51
N ALA A 30 -5.24 -0.26 17.17
CA ALA A 30 -4.11 -0.35 18.10
C ALA A 30 -4.25 0.62 19.29
N ALA A 31 -4.85 1.80 19.08
CA ALA A 31 -5.11 2.74 20.16
C ALA A 31 -6.17 2.24 21.16
N VAL A 32 -7.17 1.47 20.69
CA VAL A 32 -8.25 0.91 21.52
C VAL A 32 -7.89 -0.45 22.11
N ILE A 33 -7.15 -1.27 21.35
CA ILE A 33 -6.75 -2.64 21.68
C ILE A 33 -5.22 -2.73 21.49
N PRO A 34 -4.42 -2.35 22.49
CA PRO A 34 -2.95 -2.30 22.36
C PRO A 34 -2.29 -3.61 21.92
N GLU A 35 -2.89 -4.76 22.25
CA GLU A 35 -2.42 -6.09 21.84
C GLU A 35 -2.48 -6.31 20.33
N SER A 36 -3.20 -5.47 19.60
CA SER A 36 -3.32 -5.52 18.14
C SER A 36 -2.23 -4.72 17.39
N GLN A 37 -1.24 -4.16 18.10
CA GLN A 37 -0.15 -3.36 17.53
C GLN A 37 0.55 -4.06 16.34
N GLU A 38 0.70 -5.38 16.39
CA GLU A 38 1.30 -6.15 15.30
C GLU A 38 0.55 -5.97 13.96
N LEU A 39 -0.78 -5.77 13.98
CA LEU A 39 -1.56 -5.52 12.77
C LEU A 39 -1.20 -4.18 12.13
N LEU A 40 -1.00 -3.15 12.94
CA LEU A 40 -0.55 -1.84 12.48
C LEU A 40 0.87 -1.92 11.90
N ASP A 41 1.77 -2.60 12.59
CA ASP A 41 3.16 -2.74 12.14
C ASP A 41 3.25 -3.49 10.80
N ARG A 42 2.50 -4.58 10.65
CA ARG A 42 2.40 -5.32 9.39
C ARG A 42 1.72 -4.50 8.29
N CYS A 43 0.73 -3.67 8.64
CA CYS A 43 0.12 -2.75 7.69
C CYS A 43 1.14 -1.70 7.19
N ARG A 44 1.96 -1.13 8.08
CA ARG A 44 3.05 -0.20 7.70
C ARG A 44 4.09 -0.86 6.81
N TYR A 45 4.49 -2.09 7.16
CA TYR A 45 5.40 -2.88 6.33
C TYR A 45 4.84 -3.11 4.91
N ASN A 46 3.59 -3.54 4.80
CA ASN A 46 2.95 -3.77 3.51
C ASN A 46 2.79 -2.47 2.70
N ALA A 47 2.47 -1.35 3.35
CA ALA A 47 2.39 -0.05 2.67
C ALA A 47 3.73 0.34 2.05
N LYS A 48 4.85 0.11 2.77
CA LYS A 48 6.20 0.33 2.22
C LYS A 48 6.49 -0.60 1.04
N LYS A 49 6.13 -1.87 1.13
CA LYS A 49 6.33 -2.82 0.01
C LYS A 49 5.54 -2.44 -1.24
N TRP A 50 4.31 -1.93 -1.08
CA TRP A 50 3.56 -1.42 -2.22
C TRP A 50 4.18 -0.16 -2.82
N GLN A 51 4.77 0.72 -2.00
CA GLN A 51 5.50 1.88 -2.49
C GLN A 51 6.73 1.46 -3.30
N GLU A 52 7.53 0.53 -2.79
CA GLU A 52 8.69 -0.02 -3.51
C GLU A 52 8.27 -0.59 -4.88
N LEU A 53 7.18 -1.36 -4.94
CA LEU A 53 6.66 -1.91 -6.20
C LEU A 53 6.18 -0.83 -7.18
N ALA A 54 5.53 0.22 -6.68
CA ALA A 54 5.08 1.33 -7.52
C ALA A 54 6.27 2.13 -8.08
N ASP A 55 7.30 2.37 -7.27
CA ASP A 55 8.51 3.09 -7.67
C ASP A 55 9.32 2.28 -8.71
N GLU A 56 9.46 0.97 -8.52
CA GLU A 56 10.09 0.07 -9.48
C GLU A 56 9.36 0.08 -10.84
N GLN A 57 8.03 0.17 -10.82
CA GLN A 57 7.22 0.18 -12.02
C GLN A 57 7.35 1.50 -12.79
N ASN A 58 7.28 2.63 -12.07
CA ASN A 58 7.54 3.95 -12.66
C ASN A 58 8.94 4.04 -13.27
N THR A 59 9.95 3.45 -12.62
CA THR A 59 11.33 3.43 -13.13
C THR A 59 11.45 2.66 -14.44
N LYS A 60 10.74 1.53 -14.58
CA LYS A 60 10.71 0.74 -15.83
C LYS A 60 10.00 1.48 -16.95
N GLU A 61 8.89 2.16 -16.66
CA GLU A 61 8.17 2.95 -17.65
C GLU A 61 9.00 4.13 -18.19
N ILE A 62 9.89 4.72 -17.38
CA ILE A 62 10.79 5.82 -17.81
C ILE A 62 12.00 5.32 -18.62
N GLY A 63 12.41 4.06 -18.43
CA GLY A 63 13.60 3.50 -19.09
C GLY A 63 13.36 2.89 -20.48
N ASP A 64 12.09 2.73 -20.87
CA ASP A 64 11.67 2.16 -22.16
C ASP A 64 11.28 3.23 -23.22
N ASP A 65 11.42 4.53 -22.90
CA ASP A 65 11.32 5.69 -23.81
C ASP A 65 12.70 6.17 -24.30
#